data_AF-A0A7S1E3V7-F1
#
_entry.id   AF-A0A7S1E3V7-F1
#
_cell.length_a   1.000
_cell.length_b   1.000
_cell.length_c   1.000
_cell.angle_alpha   90.00
_cell.angle_beta   90.00
_cell.angle_gamma   90.00
#
_symmetry.space_group_name_H-M   'P 1'
#
loop_
_entity.id
_entity.type
_entity.pdbx_description
1 polymer ?
#
loop_
_entity_poly.entity_id
_entity_poly.type
_entity_poly.pdbx_seq_one_letter_code
_entity_poly.pdbx_strand_id
1 'polypeptide(L)'
;IFLLMEQEFIRNHEVFKPHEERDQEEREKLEELRGSPLGVGSLEELIDDNHAIVSSSVGPEYYVNILSSVNQDLLDPGSSVLLHNKTMSVVGILQDDSDPMVSVMKVEKAPLESYADIGGLEDQIQEIKEAVELPLAHP
;
A
#
# COMPACT_ATOMS: atom_id res chain seq x y z
N ILE A 1 -15.53 -37.72 -15.09
CA ILE A 1 -14.70 -36.86 -14.21
C ILE A 1 -14.12 -35.69 -15.00
N PHE A 2 -13.37 -35.91 -16.10
CA PHE A 2 -12.85 -34.82 -16.95
C PHE A 2 -13.92 -33.91 -17.57
N LEU A 3 -14.98 -34.48 -18.15
CA LEU A 3 -16.05 -33.69 -18.80
C LEU A 3 -16.78 -32.75 -17.83
N LEU A 4 -16.95 -33.18 -16.58
CA LEU A 4 -17.62 -32.38 -15.55
C LEU A 4 -16.75 -31.19 -15.12
N MET A 5 -15.44 -31.42 -15.05
CA MET A 5 -14.44 -30.40 -14.71
C MET A 5 -14.32 -29.33 -15.80
N GLU A 6 -14.34 -29.72 -17.09
CA GLU A 6 -14.42 -28.77 -18.20
C GLU A 6 -15.71 -27.96 -18.16
N GLN A 7 -16.84 -28.60 -17.84
CA GLN A 7 -18.13 -27.91 -17.78
C GLN A 7 -18.20 -26.89 -16.64
N GLU A 8 -17.66 -27.23 -15.47
CA GLU A 8 -17.54 -26.29 -14.35
C GLU A 8 -16.51 -25.18 -14.64
N PHE A 9 -15.41 -25.49 -15.33
CA PHE A 9 -14.43 -24.49 -15.74
C PHE A 9 -15.03 -23.46 -16.71
N ILE A 10 -15.74 -23.91 -17.75
CA ILE A 10 -16.42 -23.02 -18.71
C ILE A 10 -17.47 -22.18 -18.00
N ARG A 11 -18.28 -22.79 -17.13
CA ARG A 11 -19.33 -22.08 -16.38
C ARG A 11 -18.77 -21.02 -15.43
N ASN A 12 -17.69 -21.34 -14.73
CA ASN A 12 -17.02 -20.36 -13.88
C ASN A 12 -16.40 -19.25 -14.74
N HIS A 13 -15.73 -19.59 -15.84
CA HIS A 13 -15.10 -18.61 -16.72
C HIS A 13 -16.13 -17.67 -17.39
N GLU A 14 -17.32 -18.17 -17.74
CA GLU A 14 -18.44 -17.34 -18.23
C GLU A 14 -19.04 -16.42 -17.17
N VAL A 15 -18.99 -16.81 -15.89
CA VAL A 15 -19.48 -15.99 -14.77
C VAL A 15 -18.42 -14.98 -14.30
N PHE A 16 -17.12 -15.31 -14.39
CA PHE A 16 -16.02 -14.42 -14.00
C PHE A 16 -15.64 -13.41 -15.08
N LYS A 17 -15.76 -13.74 -16.38
CA LYS A 17 -15.54 -12.79 -17.49
C LYS A 17 -16.27 -11.45 -17.34
N PRO A 18 -17.60 -11.40 -17.06
CA PRO A 18 -18.29 -10.13 -16.90
C PRO A 18 -17.87 -9.36 -15.65
N HIS A 19 -17.25 -10.01 -14.66
CA HIS A 19 -16.68 -9.32 -13.49
C HIS A 19 -15.32 -8.70 -13.83
N GLU A 20 -14.44 -9.45 -14.49
CA GLU A 20 -13.14 -8.94 -14.94
C GLU A 20 -13.27 -7.81 -15.96
N GLU A 21 -14.19 -7.94 -16.93
CA GLU A 21 -14.50 -6.88 -17.91
C GLU A 21 -15.06 -5.64 -17.23
N ARG A 22 -15.91 -5.80 -16.20
CA ARG A 22 -16.48 -4.68 -15.44
C ARG A 22 -15.44 -3.98 -14.58
N ASP A 23 -14.55 -4.74 -13.93
CA ASP A 23 -13.43 -4.18 -13.17
C ASP A 23 -12.45 -3.44 -14.08
N GLN A 24 -12.22 -3.97 -15.29
CA GLN A 24 -11.38 -3.32 -16.29
C GLN A 24 -12.02 -2.03 -16.80
N GLU A 25 -13.32 -2.04 -17.10
CA GLU A 25 -14.06 -0.86 -17.54
C GLU A 25 -14.11 0.22 -16.44
N GLU A 26 -14.25 -0.18 -15.17
CA GLU A 26 -14.18 0.73 -14.03
C GLU A 26 -12.79 1.36 -13.88
N ARG A 27 -11.72 0.57 -14.02
CA ARG A 27 -10.34 1.08 -14.05
C ARG A 27 -10.11 2.04 -15.21
N GLU A 28 -10.62 1.74 -16.40
CA GLU A 28 -10.46 2.59 -17.58
C GLU A 28 -11.19 3.93 -17.40
N LYS A 29 -12.42 3.92 -16.85
CA LYS A 29 -13.15 5.14 -16.48
C LYS A 29 -12.42 5.95 -15.41
N LEU A 30 -11.77 5.28 -14.46
CA LEU A 30 -10.96 5.93 -13.44
C LEU A 30 -9.70 6.58 -14.02
N GLU A 31 -9.04 5.91 -14.97
CA GLU A 31 -7.90 6.47 -15.71
C GLU A 31 -8.31 7.67 -16.56
N GLU A 32 -9.49 7.64 -17.19
CA GLU A 32 -10.05 8.77 -17.93
C GLU A 32 -10.37 9.95 -16.99
N LEU A 33 -10.97 9.68 -15.84
CA LEU A 33 -11.29 10.68 -14.82
C LEU A 33 -10.02 11.27 -14.18
N ARG A 34 -8.97 10.46 -14.05
CA ARG A 34 -7.66 10.86 -13.53
C ARG A 34 -7.00 11.89 -14.42
N GLY A 35 -7.07 11.75 -15.73
CA GLY A 35 -6.63 12.74 -16.71
C GLY A 35 -5.16 13.17 -16.55
N SER A 36 -4.31 12.85 -17.52
CA SER A 36 -2.94 13.40 -17.56
C SER A 36 -2.97 14.91 -17.88
N PRO A 37 -2.21 15.77 -17.16
CA PRO A 37 -1.22 15.48 -16.12
C PRO A 37 -1.79 15.45 -14.70
N LEU A 38 -1.20 14.60 -13.86
CA LEU A 38 -1.45 14.55 -12.42
C LEU A 38 -0.47 15.47 -11.68
N GLY A 39 -1.00 16.26 -10.74
CA GLY A 39 -0.23 16.98 -9.75
C GLY A 39 0.05 16.10 -8.54
N VAL A 40 1.16 16.37 -7.85
CA VAL A 40 1.46 15.76 -6.55
C VAL A 40 1.24 16.82 -5.48
N GLY A 41 0.60 16.43 -4.38
CA GLY A 41 0.44 17.25 -3.18
C GLY A 41 0.55 16.40 -1.93
N SER A 42 0.51 17.04 -0.78
CA SER A 42 0.47 16.37 0.53
C SER A 42 -0.91 16.57 1.15
N LEU A 43 -1.42 15.54 1.81
CA LEU A 43 -2.65 15.66 2.61
C LEU A 43 -2.32 16.41 3.91
N GLU A 44 -3.00 17.51 4.21
CA GLU A 44 -2.83 18.22 5.50
C GLU A 44 -3.86 17.73 6.51
N GLU A 45 -5.14 17.76 6.12
CA GLU A 45 -6.25 17.45 7.03
C GLU A 45 -7.40 16.80 6.25
N LEU A 46 -7.98 15.75 6.82
CA LEU A 46 -9.22 15.16 6.30
C LEU A 46 -10.40 15.79 7.03
N ILE A 47 -11.32 16.41 6.28
CA ILE A 47 -12.47 17.12 6.86
C ILE A 47 -13.66 16.17 6.99
N ASP A 48 -13.94 15.41 5.93
CA ASP A 48 -14.99 14.40 5.89
C ASP A 48 -14.65 13.27 4.89
N ASP A 49 -15.56 12.31 4.71
CA ASP A 49 -15.37 11.15 3.83
C ASP A 49 -15.18 11.52 2.34
N ASN A 50 -15.58 12.73 1.94
CA ASN A 50 -15.51 13.22 0.58
C ASN A 50 -14.61 14.44 0.42
N HIS A 51 -14.17 15.10 1.48
CA HIS A 51 -13.43 16.35 1.39
C HIS A 51 -12.19 16.33 2.27
N ALA A 52 -11.10 16.79 1.67
CA ALA A 52 -9.83 16.96 2.33
C ALA A 52 -9.20 18.30 1.98
N ILE A 53 -8.29 18.74 2.85
CA ILE A 53 -7.38 19.84 2.62
C ILE A 53 -6.06 19.25 2.16
N VAL A 54 -5.60 19.70 0.99
CA VAL A 54 -4.31 19.29 0.42
C VAL A 54 -3.41 20.49 0.24
N SER A 55 -2.15 20.34 0.61
CA SER A 55 -1.10 21.32 0.32
C SER A 55 -0.43 20.94 -1.01
N SER A 56 -0.60 21.81 -2.02
CA SER A 56 0.17 21.67 -3.25
C SER A 56 1.62 22.08 -2.98
N SER A 57 2.59 21.51 -3.72
CA SER A 57 4.01 21.84 -3.59
C SER A 57 4.34 23.34 -3.72
N VAL A 58 3.40 24.14 -4.26
CA VAL A 58 3.55 25.58 -4.51
C VAL A 58 2.89 26.45 -3.42
N GLY A 59 2.28 25.86 -2.39
CA GLY A 59 2.01 26.55 -1.12
C GLY A 59 0.58 26.95 -0.76
N PRO A 60 -0.41 27.08 -1.66
CA PRO A 60 -1.79 27.25 -1.22
C PRO A 60 -2.38 25.90 -0.78
N GLU A 61 -3.12 25.93 0.32
CA GLU A 61 -4.00 24.87 0.75
C GLU A 61 -5.28 24.91 -0.09
N TYR A 62 -5.68 23.76 -0.63
CA TYR A 62 -6.90 23.63 -1.42
C TYR A 62 -7.87 22.71 -0.71
N TYR A 63 -9.13 23.16 -0.63
CA TYR A 63 -10.25 22.30 -0.26
C TYR A 63 -10.70 21.50 -1.49
N VAL A 64 -10.57 20.19 -1.42
CA VAL A 64 -10.70 19.31 -2.59
C VAL A 64 -11.59 18.12 -2.28
N ASN A 65 -12.26 17.63 -3.31
CA ASN A 65 -13.09 16.43 -3.22
C ASN A 65 -12.23 15.17 -3.44
N ILE A 66 -12.51 14.13 -2.67
CA ILE A 66 -11.90 12.80 -2.73
C ILE A 66 -12.76 11.95 -3.65
N LEU A 67 -12.14 11.33 -4.66
CA LEU A 67 -12.83 10.40 -5.54
C LEU A 67 -13.13 9.10 -4.78
N SER A 68 -14.27 8.47 -5.07
CA SER A 68 -14.68 7.19 -4.50
C SER A 68 -13.73 6.02 -4.81
N SER A 69 -12.77 6.22 -5.71
CA SER A 69 -11.70 5.27 -6.00
C SER A 69 -10.60 5.22 -4.95
N VAL A 70 -10.56 6.21 -4.05
CA VAL A 70 -9.54 6.30 -3.00
C VAL A 70 -10.12 5.74 -1.72
N ASN A 71 -9.32 4.91 -1.04
CA ASN A 71 -9.70 4.39 0.26
C ASN A 71 -9.25 5.37 1.35
N GLN A 72 -10.22 5.91 2.09
CA GLN A 72 -10.01 6.81 3.23
C GLN A 72 -9.26 6.17 4.41
N ASP A 73 -9.32 4.85 4.57
CA ASP A 73 -8.58 4.15 5.64
C ASP A 73 -7.05 4.16 5.40
N LEU A 74 -6.61 4.45 4.17
CA LEU A 74 -5.21 4.55 3.79
C LEU A 74 -4.73 6.01 3.68
N LEU A 75 -5.61 6.97 3.96
CA LEU A 75 -5.32 8.40 3.90
C LEU A 75 -4.96 8.91 5.29
N ASP A 76 -3.66 8.98 5.57
CA ASP A 76 -3.14 9.61 6.77
C ASP A 76 -2.68 11.06 6.48
N PRO A 77 -2.86 12.00 7.43
CA PRO A 77 -2.25 13.32 7.35
C PRO A 77 -0.74 13.22 7.11
N GLY A 78 -0.24 13.93 6.11
CA GLY A 78 1.16 13.90 5.68
C GLY A 78 1.45 12.94 4.53
N SER A 79 0.55 12.02 4.18
CA SER A 79 0.73 11.14 3.03
C SER A 79 0.71 11.92 1.71
N SER A 80 1.51 11.46 0.74
CA SER A 80 1.54 12.03 -0.60
C SER A 80 0.30 11.60 -1.39
N VAL A 81 -0.41 12.56 -1.96
CA VAL A 81 -1.63 12.34 -2.74
C VAL A 81 -1.48 12.80 -4.18
N LEU A 82 -2.17 12.12 -5.08
CA LEU A 82 -2.29 12.49 -6.48
C LEU A 82 -3.51 13.38 -6.67
N LEU A 83 -3.28 14.54 -7.26
CA LEU A 83 -4.27 15.57 -7.52
C LEU A 83 -4.48 15.72 -9.02
N HIS A 84 -5.72 15.94 -9.45
CA HIS A 84 -6.00 16.29 -10.84
C HIS A 84 -5.68 17.76 -11.11
N ASN A 85 -4.94 18.07 -12.18
CA ASN A 85 -4.43 19.44 -12.42
C ASN A 85 -5.52 20.51 -12.67
N LYS A 86 -6.74 20.13 -13.12
CA LYS A 86 -7.82 21.13 -13.38
C LYS A 86 -8.75 21.35 -12.20
N THR A 87 -9.14 20.27 -11.53
CA THR A 87 -10.16 20.30 -10.46
C THR A 87 -9.55 20.16 -9.07
N MET A 88 -8.24 19.97 -8.99
CA MET A 88 -7.47 19.71 -7.77
C MET A 88 -8.00 18.52 -6.95
N SER A 89 -8.80 17.63 -7.53
CA SER A 89 -9.44 16.52 -6.81
C SER A 89 -8.46 15.38 -6.52
N VAL A 90 -8.63 14.69 -5.39
CA VAL A 90 -7.76 13.56 -4.98
C VAL A 90 -8.17 12.32 -5.76
N VAL A 91 -7.30 11.87 -6.66
CA VAL A 91 -7.56 10.73 -7.55
C VAL A 91 -6.92 9.43 -7.09
N GLY A 92 -5.98 9.53 -6.16
CA GLY A 92 -5.24 8.40 -5.61
C GLY A 92 -4.28 8.85 -4.53
N ILE A 93 -3.88 7.89 -3.71
CA ILE A 93 -2.73 8.02 -2.81
C ILE A 93 -1.47 7.60 -3.57
N LEU A 94 -0.41 8.35 -3.42
CA LEU A 94 0.92 7.89 -3.80
C LEU A 94 1.43 7.09 -2.60
N GLN A 95 1.73 5.80 -2.80
CA GLN A 95 2.29 4.99 -1.73
C GLN A 95 3.56 5.67 -1.22
N ASP A 96 3.64 5.89 0.09
CA ASP A 96 4.82 6.45 0.74
C ASP A 96 6.06 5.73 0.21
N ASP A 97 6.86 6.49 -0.54
CA ASP A 97 8.16 6.07 -1.01
C ASP A 97 8.92 5.69 0.27
N SER A 98 9.12 4.38 0.47
CA SER A 98 9.61 3.83 1.74
C SER A 98 10.77 4.68 2.21
N ASP A 99 10.59 5.40 3.34
CA ASP A 99 11.52 6.44 3.77
C ASP A 99 12.95 5.88 3.64
N PRO A 100 13.83 6.53 2.86
CA PRO A 100 15.16 6.01 2.63
C PRO A 100 15.92 5.77 3.95
N MET A 101 15.59 6.47 5.04
CA MET A 101 16.11 6.18 6.38
C MET A 101 15.62 4.83 6.93
N VAL A 102 14.35 4.46 6.72
CA VAL A 102 13.82 3.15 7.14
C VAL A 102 14.41 2.04 6.29
N SER A 103 14.61 2.28 5.00
CA SER A 103 15.31 1.34 4.11
C SER A 103 16.77 1.12 4.54
N VAL A 104 17.44 2.12 5.12
CA VAL A 104 18.77 1.96 5.73
C VAL A 104 18.73 1.15 7.02
N MET A 105 17.66 1.25 7.82
CA MET A 105 17.49 0.46 9.05
C MET A 105 17.10 -0.99 8.78
N LYS A 106 16.53 -1.29 7.61
CA LYS A 106 16.22 -2.66 7.19
C LYS A 106 17.52 -3.39 6.85
N VAL A 107 17.89 -4.33 7.69
CA VAL A 107 18.97 -5.28 7.40
C VAL A 107 18.45 -6.32 6.41
N GLU A 108 18.74 -6.14 5.11
CA GLU A 108 18.29 -7.08 4.06
C GLU A 108 19.01 -8.43 4.11
N LYS A 109 20.19 -8.50 4.72
CA LYS A 109 21.03 -9.71 4.76
C LYS A 109 21.32 -10.12 6.18
N ALA A 110 21.07 -11.39 6.48
CA ALA A 110 21.50 -11.98 7.73
C ALA A 110 23.02 -11.82 7.91
N PRO A 111 23.51 -11.50 9.12
CA PRO A 111 24.94 -11.50 9.41
C PRO A 111 25.54 -12.89 9.17
N LEU A 112 26.83 -12.93 8.84
CA LEU A 112 27.57 -14.17 8.57
C LEU A 112 28.00 -14.90 9.85
N GLU A 113 28.06 -14.19 10.97
CA GLU A 113 28.49 -14.71 12.26
C GLU A 113 27.36 -15.49 12.94
N SER A 114 27.69 -16.68 13.43
CA SER A 114 26.77 -17.55 14.18
C SER A 114 27.06 -17.48 15.68
N TYR A 115 26.09 -17.86 16.51
CA TYR A 115 26.30 -18.04 17.95
C TYR A 115 27.42 -19.04 18.27
N ALA A 116 27.77 -19.94 17.34
CA ALA A 116 28.90 -20.86 17.47
C ALA A 116 30.27 -20.17 17.38
N ASP A 117 30.34 -18.98 16.79
CA ASP A 117 31.56 -18.19 16.64
C ASP A 117 31.84 -17.30 17.88
N ILE A 118 30.89 -17.21 18.81
CA ILE A 118 30.98 -16.43 20.05
C ILE A 118 31.45 -17.36 21.20
N GLY A 119 32.72 -17.28 21.56
CA GLY A 119 33.31 -18.11 22.62
C GLY A 119 33.11 -17.58 24.04
N GLY A 120 32.77 -18.46 24.99
CA GLY A 120 32.83 -18.20 26.44
C GLY A 120 31.67 -17.42 27.06
N LEU A 121 30.58 -17.20 26.32
CA LEU A 121 29.39 -16.45 26.76
C LEU A 121 28.10 -17.31 26.63
N GLU A 122 28.19 -18.58 27.02
CA GLU A 122 27.12 -19.57 26.84
C GLU A 122 25.83 -19.17 27.60
N ASP A 123 25.97 -18.67 28.83
CA ASP A 123 24.84 -18.22 29.66
C ASP A 123 24.07 -17.05 29.01
N GLN A 124 24.78 -16.04 28.49
CA GLN A 124 24.15 -14.88 27.84
C GLN A 124 23.52 -15.24 26.49
N ILE A 125 24.14 -16.15 25.73
CA ILE A 125 23.59 -16.65 24.46
C ILE A 125 22.27 -17.39 24.73
N GLN A 126 22.19 -18.17 25.81
CA GLN A 126 20.96 -18.86 26.19
C GLN A 126 19.85 -17.86 26.57
N GLU A 127 20.14 -16.84 27.37
CA GLU A 127 19.15 -15.80 27.73
C GLU A 127 18.57 -15.09 26.50
N ILE A 128 19.42 -14.72 25.52
CA ILE A 128 18.98 -14.06 24.29
C ILE A 128 18.10 -14.98 23.44
N LYS A 129 18.45 -16.26 23.32
CA LYS A 129 17.65 -17.25 22.57
C LYS A 129 16.28 -17.46 23.22
N GLU A 130 16.22 -17.55 24.54
CA GLU A 130 14.96 -17.74 25.27
C GLU A 130 14.06 -16.49 25.18
N ALA A 131 14.65 -15.29 25.18
CA ALA A 131 13.90 -14.04 25.12
C ALA A 131 13.40 -13.67 23.70
N VAL A 132 14.15 -14.03 22.65
CA VAL A 132 13.85 -13.59 21.27
C VAL A 132 13.39 -14.75 20.39
N GLU A 133 14.11 -15.88 20.36
CA GLU A 133 13.79 -16.97 19.43
C GLU A 133 12.62 -17.83 19.92
N LEU A 134 12.57 -18.11 21.23
CA LEU A 134 11.53 -18.96 21.82
C LEU A 134 10.08 -18.44 21.61
N PRO A 135 9.75 -17.16 21.87
CA PRO A 135 8.38 -16.66 21.68
C PRO A 135 7.97 -16.57 20.21
N LEU A 136 8.93 -16.49 19.28
CA LEU A 136 8.66 -16.50 17.84
C LEU A 136 8.53 -17.92 17.27
N ALA A 137 9.26 -18.90 17.80
CA ALA A 137 9.20 -20.29 17.35
C ALA A 137 8.07 -21.11 18.01
N HIS A 138 7.69 -20.76 19.25
CA HIS A 138 6.62 -21.41 20.01
C HIS A 138 5.77 -20.36 20.73
N PRO A 139 4.66 -19.90 20.10
CA PRO A 139 3.75 -18.93 20.70
C PRO A 139 2.93 -19.50 21.86
#